data_AF-A0A832Z5R7-F1
#
_entry.id   AF-A0A832Z5R7-F1
#
_cell.length_a   1.000
_cell.length_b   1.000
_cell.length_c   1.000
_cell.angle_alpha   90.00
_cell.angle_beta   90.00
_cell.angle_gamma   90.00
#
_symmetry.space_group_name_H-M   'P 1'
#
loop_
_entity.id
_entity.type
_entity.pdbx_description
1 polymer ?
#
loop_
_entity_poly.entity_id
_entity_poly.type
_entity_poly.pdbx_seq_one_letter_code
_entity_poly.pdbx_strand_id
1 'polypeptide(L)'
;MFTWLRVVMNCGCGGHGGGHAAHHDPEKIRRALEVAKQLPRKPKSSGVVRVAAGLDEHNGLHSRVSWGIAHAPYLALVDLANGRVVDMLVVSNPLANMRGGVGVAIARWLVDNNV
;
A
#
# COMPACT_ATOMS: atom_id res chain seq x y z
N MET A 1 8.76 -1.06 -25.13
CA MET A 1 7.88 -2.21 -24.78
C MET A 1 7.61 -2.08 -23.29
N PHE A 2 6.51 -1.45 -22.90
CA PHE A 2 6.22 -1.12 -21.49
C PHE A 2 5.01 -1.93 -21.03
N THR A 3 5.26 -2.88 -20.13
CA THR A 3 4.25 -3.75 -19.55
C THR A 3 3.52 -2.97 -18.46
N TRP A 4 2.24 -2.66 -18.70
CA TRP A 4 1.35 -2.07 -17.71
C TRP A 4 1.06 -3.11 -16.62
N LEU A 5 1.59 -2.89 -15.41
CA LEU A 5 1.18 -3.68 -14.24
C LEU A 5 -0.20 -3.18 -13.78
N ARG A 6 -1.25 -3.74 -14.39
CA ARG A 6 -2.60 -3.66 -13.86
C ARG A 6 -2.63 -4.46 -12.56
N VAL A 7 -2.90 -3.80 -11.44
CA VAL A 7 -3.13 -4.47 -10.16
C VAL A 7 -4.39 -5.31 -10.29
N VAL A 8 -4.21 -6.60 -10.58
CA VAL A 8 -5.27 -7.61 -10.49
C VAL A 8 -5.28 -8.07 -9.04
N MET A 9 -6.26 -7.60 -8.27
CA MET A 9 -6.62 -8.24 -7.00
C MET A 9 -7.19 -9.61 -7.33
N ASN A 10 -6.37 -10.64 -7.22
CA ASN A 10 -6.82 -12.02 -7.34
C ASN A 10 -7.53 -12.42 -6.03
N CYS A 11 -8.86 -12.30 -6.01
CA CYS A 11 -9.69 -12.90 -4.97
C CYS A 11 -9.78 -14.41 -5.23
N GLY A 12 -8.87 -15.18 -4.62
CA GLY A 12 -8.93 -16.65 -4.65
C GLY A 12 -10.10 -17.16 -3.81
N CYS A 13 -11.16 -17.62 -4.49
CA CYS A 13 -12.25 -18.39 -3.88
C CYS A 13 -11.83 -19.86 -3.73
N GLY A 14 -11.39 -20.25 -2.54
CA GLY A 14 -11.22 -21.64 -2.12
C GLY A 14 -11.97 -21.85 -0.81
N GLY A 15 -13.15 -22.49 -0.88
CA GLY A 15 -14.04 -22.66 0.26
C GLY A 15 -13.52 -23.66 1.28
N HIS A 16 -13.68 -23.33 2.58
CA HIS A 16 -13.87 -24.26 3.69
C HIS A 16 -14.68 -23.53 4.77
N GLY A 17 -15.76 -24.16 5.23
CA GLY A 17 -16.76 -23.59 6.12
C GLY A 17 -16.18 -23.17 7.48
N GLY A 18 -16.34 -21.89 7.80
CA GLY A 18 -15.93 -21.31 9.08
C GLY A 18 -15.99 -19.78 9.07
N GLY A 19 -17.15 -19.21 9.35
CA GLY A 19 -17.29 -17.80 9.79
C GLY A 19 -16.86 -16.70 8.81
N HIS A 20 -17.54 -16.56 7.68
CA HIS A 20 -17.33 -15.43 6.74
C HIS A 20 -17.52 -14.02 7.35
N ALA A 21 -18.10 -13.89 8.55
CA ALA A 21 -18.28 -12.62 9.25
C ALA A 21 -17.02 -12.11 9.98
N ALA A 22 -16.03 -12.98 10.27
CA ALA A 22 -14.86 -12.59 11.09
C ALA A 22 -13.80 -11.76 10.33
N HIS A 23 -13.90 -11.69 9.00
CA HIS A 23 -12.99 -10.93 8.14
C HIS A 23 -13.43 -9.47 7.93
N HIS A 24 -14.69 -9.14 8.21
CA HIS A 24 -15.26 -7.80 8.18
C HIS A 24 -15.60 -7.30 9.59
N ASP A 25 -14.74 -7.59 10.57
CA ASP A 25 -14.86 -6.96 11.88
C ASP A 25 -14.67 -5.43 11.71
N PRO A 26 -15.74 -4.62 11.86
CA PRO A 26 -15.69 -3.19 11.59
C PRO A 26 -14.73 -2.48 12.56
N GLU A 27 -14.51 -3.02 13.76
CA GLU A 27 -13.56 -2.47 14.72
C GLU A 27 -12.12 -2.69 14.29
N LYS A 28 -11.79 -3.84 13.69
CA LYS A 28 -10.46 -4.09 13.12
C LYS A 28 -10.18 -3.15 11.94
N ILE A 29 -11.17 -2.92 11.09
CA ILE A 29 -11.05 -1.98 9.97
C ILE A 29 -10.85 -0.56 10.51
N ARG A 30 -11.67 -0.14 11.49
CA ARG A 30 -11.54 1.18 12.13
C ARG A 30 -10.16 1.38 12.74
N ARG A 31 -9.66 0.40 13.51
CA ARG A 31 -8.32 0.46 14.11
C ARG A 31 -7.22 0.56 13.06
N ALA A 32 -7.29 -0.24 11.99
CA ALA A 32 -6.33 -0.18 10.91
C ALA A 32 -6.34 1.19 10.23
N LEU A 33 -7.53 1.77 10.00
CA LEU A 33 -7.68 3.12 9.44
C LEU A 33 -7.08 4.20 10.36
N GLU A 34 -7.28 4.14 11.67
CA GLU A 34 -6.69 5.10 12.61
C GLU A 34 -5.16 5.04 12.60
N VAL A 35 -4.58 3.84 12.53
CA VAL A 35 -3.13 3.68 12.40
C VAL A 35 -2.64 4.19 11.04
N ALA A 36 -3.36 3.92 9.95
CA ALA A 36 -3.01 4.43 8.62
C ALA A 36 -3.08 5.97 8.53
N LYS A 37 -3.96 6.63 9.28
CA LYS A 37 -4.01 8.11 9.34
C LYS A 37 -2.72 8.74 9.86
N GLN A 38 -1.98 8.02 10.71
CA GLN A 38 -0.71 8.49 11.27
C GLN A 38 0.47 8.32 10.31
N LEU A 39 0.31 7.55 9.23
CA LEU A 39 1.35 7.42 8.23
C LEU A 39 1.59 8.78 7.55
N PRO A 40 2.87 9.13 7.27
CA PRO A 40 3.20 10.37 6.59
C PRO A 40 2.46 10.51 5.27
N ARG A 41 2.08 11.75 4.94
CA ARG A 41 1.51 12.10 3.64
C ARG A 41 2.51 12.92 2.87
N LYS A 42 2.51 12.75 1.55
CA LYS A 42 3.35 13.51 0.65
C LYS A 42 2.47 14.45 -0.20
N PRO A 43 2.67 15.77 -0.20
CA PRO A 43 2.02 16.64 -1.18
C PRO A 43 2.42 16.22 -2.60
N LYS A 44 1.49 16.23 -3.56
CA LYS A 44 1.78 15.90 -4.96
C LYS A 44 1.99 17.17 -5.77
N SER A 45 3.17 17.31 -6.36
CA SER A 45 3.48 18.42 -7.28
C SER A 45 2.70 18.28 -8.58
N SER A 46 2.32 19.41 -9.20
CA SER A 46 1.66 19.41 -10.51
C SER A 46 2.56 18.82 -11.59
N GLY A 47 2.00 18.00 -12.49
CA GLY A 47 2.74 17.42 -13.61
C GLY A 47 3.56 16.18 -13.28
N VAL A 48 3.43 15.62 -12.06
CA VAL A 48 4.05 14.35 -11.69
C VAL A 48 3.04 13.20 -11.62
N VAL A 49 3.45 12.01 -12.05
CA VAL A 49 2.71 10.77 -11.81
C VAL A 49 3.26 10.15 -10.53
N ARG A 50 2.37 9.82 -9.59
CA ARG A 50 2.76 9.17 -8.34
C ARG A 50 2.45 7.68 -8.42
N VAL A 51 3.40 6.86 -7.99
CA VAL A 51 3.27 5.41 -7.90
C VAL A 51 3.55 4.98 -6.47
N ALA A 52 2.83 3.97 -5.98
CA ALA A 52 3.13 3.36 -4.70
C ALA A 52 3.61 1.92 -4.86
N ALA A 53 4.52 1.50 -3.98
CA ALA A 53 5.02 0.13 -3.92
C ALA A 53 5.20 -0.31 -2.47
N GLY A 54 4.91 -1.58 -2.19
CA GLY A 54 5.36 -2.23 -0.96
C GLY A 54 6.79 -2.73 -1.14
N LEU A 55 7.65 -2.53 -0.16
CA LEU A 55 9.05 -2.93 -0.21
C LEU A 55 9.42 -3.84 0.97
N ASP A 56 10.33 -4.78 0.74
CA ASP A 56 10.85 -5.68 1.78
C ASP A 56 11.97 -5.01 2.60
N GLU A 57 12.70 -4.07 2.00
CA GLU A 57 13.82 -3.34 2.62
C GLU A 57 13.70 -1.82 2.40
N HIS A 58 14.46 -1.03 3.18
CA HIS A 58 14.55 0.43 3.04
C HIS A 58 15.87 0.84 2.38
N ASN A 59 16.06 0.48 1.12
CA ASN A 59 17.26 0.80 0.32
C ASN A 59 16.94 1.76 -0.86
N GLY A 60 15.94 2.63 -0.68
CA GLY A 60 15.47 3.55 -1.71
C GLY A 60 15.04 2.84 -3.00
N LEU A 61 15.54 3.30 -4.15
CA LEU A 61 15.23 2.73 -5.47
C LEU A 61 15.80 1.33 -5.71
N HIS A 62 16.74 0.88 -4.87
CA HIS A 62 17.32 -0.47 -4.95
C HIS A 62 16.58 -1.48 -4.07
N SER A 63 15.51 -1.05 -3.39
CA SER A 63 14.73 -1.93 -2.53
C SER A 63 13.96 -2.96 -3.35
N ARG A 64 13.88 -4.19 -2.83
CA ARG A 64 13.05 -5.22 -3.44
C ARG A 64 11.58 -4.90 -3.26
N VAL A 65 10.81 -5.02 -4.34
CA VAL A 65 9.34 -4.93 -4.29
C VAL A 65 8.82 -6.18 -3.59
N SER A 66 8.01 -5.96 -2.55
CA SER A 66 7.41 -7.02 -1.75
C SER A 66 6.32 -7.76 -2.54
N TRP A 67 6.10 -9.02 -2.19
CA TRP A 67 5.04 -9.84 -2.78
C TRP A 67 3.64 -9.20 -2.61
N GLY A 68 3.40 -8.51 -1.50
CA GLY A 68 2.10 -7.91 -1.20
C GLY A 68 2.21 -6.55 -0.50
N ILE A 69 1.58 -5.53 -1.06
CA ILE A 69 1.65 -4.16 -0.55
C ILE A 69 1.07 -3.99 0.86
N ALA A 70 -0.01 -4.72 1.19
CA ALA A 70 -0.71 -4.55 2.46
C ALA A 70 0.17 -4.90 3.66
N HIS A 71 0.95 -5.99 3.54
CA HIS A 71 1.80 -6.51 4.61
C HIS A 71 3.30 -6.26 4.36
N ALA A 72 3.63 -5.45 3.36
CA ALA A 72 5.02 -5.06 3.12
C ALA A 72 5.58 -4.32 4.35
N PRO A 73 6.80 -4.62 4.80
CA PRO A 73 7.45 -3.91 5.91
C PRO A 73 7.60 -2.41 5.68
N TYR A 74 7.77 -2.00 4.43
CA TYR A 74 7.88 -0.60 4.03
C TYR A 74 6.92 -0.27 2.88
N LEU A 75 6.51 0.99 2.82
CA LEU A 75 5.70 1.56 1.74
C LEU A 75 6.46 2.71 1.11
N ALA A 76 6.51 2.74 -0.21
CA ALA A 76 7.13 3.80 -0.98
C ALA A 76 6.10 4.59 -1.77
N LEU A 77 6.25 5.91 -1.80
CA LEU A 77 5.60 6.83 -2.73
C LEU A 77 6.67 7.43 -3.63
N VAL A 78 6.59 7.13 -4.92
CA VAL A 78 7.55 7.56 -5.93
C VAL A 78 6.88 8.54 -6.87
N ASP A 79 7.45 9.73 -7.01
CA ASP A 79 7.02 10.72 -7.99
C ASP A 79 7.87 10.62 -9.25
N LEU A 80 7.17 10.55 -10.39
CA LEU A 80 7.74 10.43 -11.71
C LEU A 80 7.40 11.68 -12.52
N ALA A 81 8.40 12.28 -13.16
CA ALA A 81 8.22 13.31 -14.17
C ALA A 81 9.03 12.95 -15.41
N ASN A 82 8.43 13.01 -16.60
CA ASN A 82 9.11 12.73 -17.88
C ASN A 82 9.86 11.37 -17.89
N GLY A 83 9.26 10.35 -17.26
CA GLY A 83 9.84 8.99 -17.18
C GLY A 83 11.02 8.84 -16.21
N ARG A 84 11.29 9.85 -15.38
CA ARG A 84 12.35 9.82 -14.36
C ARG A 84 11.78 9.97 -12.96
N VAL A 85 12.41 9.30 -11.98
CA VAL A 85 12.13 9.53 -10.56
C VAL A 85 12.62 10.92 -10.19
N VAL A 86 11.70 11.77 -9.73
CA VAL A 86 12.03 13.11 -9.25
C VAL A 86 12.12 13.18 -7.74
N ASP A 87 11.36 12.33 -7.03
CA ASP A 87 11.36 12.28 -5.58
C ASP A 87 10.76 10.96 -5.06
N MET A 88 11.18 10.53 -3.86
CA MET A 88 10.75 9.28 -3.24
C MET A 88 10.60 9.46 -1.73
N LEU A 89 9.47 9.00 -1.19
CA LEU A 89 9.25 8.87 0.25
C LEU A 89 9.09 7.38 0.58
N VAL A 90 9.90 6.87 1.50
CA VAL A 90 9.74 5.52 2.04
C VAL A 90 9.39 5.62 3.52
N VAL A 91 8.36 4.87 3.93
CA VAL A 91 7.85 4.86 5.30
C VAL A 91 7.75 3.42 5.81
N SER A 92 8.02 3.23 7.09
CA SER A 92 7.78 1.94 7.76
C SER A 92 6.27 1.69 7.86
N ASN A 93 5.84 0.45 7.63
CA ASN A 93 4.44 0.06 7.70
C ASN A 93 4.07 -0.51 9.09
N PRO A 94 3.42 0.25 9.98
CA PRO A 94 3.01 -0.25 11.30
C PRO A 94 1.89 -1.31 11.21
N LEU A 95 1.26 -1.47 10.04
CA LEU A 95 0.18 -2.43 9.81
C LEU A 95 0.68 -3.79 9.31
N ALA A 96 1.97 -3.95 9.04
CA ALA A 96 2.53 -5.16 8.41
C ALA A 96 2.19 -6.46 9.16
N ASN A 97 2.14 -6.41 10.49
CA ASN A 97 1.84 -7.57 11.35
C ASN A 97 0.38 -7.60 11.84
N MET A 98 -0.47 -6.65 11.44
CA MET A 98 -1.85 -6.56 11.92
C MET A 98 -2.75 -7.58 11.22
N ARG A 99 -3.73 -8.14 11.93
CA ARG A 99 -4.71 -9.06 11.35
C ARG A 99 -6.04 -8.35 11.07
N GLY A 100 -6.44 -8.31 9.80
CA GLY A 100 -7.71 -7.73 9.34
C GLY A 100 -7.64 -6.22 9.11
N GLY A 101 -8.43 -5.70 8.16
CA GLY A 101 -8.53 -4.27 7.85
C GLY A 101 -7.33 -3.61 7.16
N VAL A 102 -6.17 -4.30 7.09
CA VAL A 102 -4.91 -3.75 6.56
C VAL A 102 -5.04 -3.27 5.11
N GLY A 103 -5.59 -4.10 4.22
CA GLY A 103 -5.74 -3.74 2.81
C GLY A 103 -6.60 -2.47 2.60
N VAL A 104 -7.71 -2.36 3.33
CA VAL A 104 -8.60 -1.19 3.29
C VAL A 104 -7.88 0.06 3.81
N ALA A 105 -7.14 -0.08 4.92
CA ALA A 105 -6.42 1.02 5.53
C ALA A 105 -5.28 1.54 4.65
N ILE A 106 -4.49 0.63 4.06
CA ILE A 106 -3.45 1.01 3.09
C ILE A 106 -4.05 1.62 1.83
N ALA A 107 -5.10 1.03 1.26
CA ALA A 107 -5.79 1.61 0.10
C ALA A 107 -6.30 3.02 0.40
N ARG A 108 -6.87 3.25 1.58
CA ARG A 108 -7.32 4.59 1.98
C ARG A 108 -6.15 5.57 2.10
N TRP A 109 -5.03 5.15 2.67
CA TRP A 109 -3.82 5.98 2.75
C TRP A 109 -3.24 6.30 1.37
N LEU A 110 -3.30 5.38 0.42
CA LEU A 110 -2.89 5.63 -0.98
C LEU A 110 -3.76 6.68 -1.66
N VAL A 111 -5.09 6.58 -1.47
CA VAL A 111 -6.06 7.58 -1.97
C VAL A 111 -5.76 8.96 -1.37
N ASP A 112 -5.51 9.04 -0.06
CA ASP A 112 -5.15 10.29 0.62
C ASP A 112 -3.82 10.88 0.09
N ASN A 113 -2.97 10.08 -0.56
CA ASN A 113 -1.70 10.50 -1.16
C ASN A 113 -1.77 10.74 -2.68
N ASN A 114 -2.96 10.66 -3.29
CA ASN A 114 -3.18 10.86 -4.73
C ASN A 114 -2.34 9.94 -5.62
N VAL A 115 -2.25 8.67 -5.20
CA VAL A 115 -1.69 7.56 -5.98
C VAL A 115 -2.74 7.06 -6.96
#